data_AF-A0A844KTR8-F1
#
_entry.id   AF-A0A844KTR8-F1
#
_cell.length_a   1.000
_cell.length_b   1.000
_cell.length_c   1.000
_cell.angle_alpha   90.00
_cell.angle_beta   90.00
_cell.angle_gamma   90.00
#
_symmetry.space_group_name_H-M   'P 1'
#
loop_
_entity.id
_entity.type
_entity.pdbx_description
1 polymer ?
#
loop_
_entity_poly.entity_id
_entity_poly.type
_entity_poly.pdbx_seq_one_letter_code
_entity_poly.pdbx_strand_id
1 'polypeptide(L)'
;FADLVGVPDHRVYRVSGRLCIFKENMVYEAQRKVILEIAEKESCVIIGRNADFILKDKDNVLIFIHGDMPEKVARICKLYNVTEEEAEKMMADIDKRRMTNYRFYTDQKWGMAKNYI
;
A
#
# COMPACT_ATOMS: atom_id res chain seq x y z
N PHE A 1 22.25 -25.41 1.30
CA PHE A 1 21.45 -26.60 1.64
C PHE A 1 20.92 -26.35 3.05
N ALA A 2 19.69 -25.98 3.35
CA ALA A 2 18.41 -25.72 2.68
C ALA A 2 17.76 -24.61 3.58
N ASP A 3 16.95 -23.63 3.17
CA ASP A 3 15.72 -23.67 2.38
C ASP A 3 15.49 -22.28 1.74
N LEU A 4 15.98 -22.09 0.51
CA LEU A 4 15.64 -20.95 -0.36
C LEU A 4 14.82 -21.43 -1.56
N VAL A 5 14.06 -22.51 -1.39
CA VAL A 5 13.19 -23.07 -2.41
C VAL A 5 11.77 -22.66 -2.07
N GLY A 6 11.27 -21.58 -2.67
CA GLY A 6 9.84 -21.27 -2.58
C GLY A 6 9.39 -19.82 -2.80
N VAL A 7 10.26 -18.83 -2.96
CA VAL A 7 9.82 -17.44 -3.20
C VAL A 7 10.03 -17.06 -4.67
N PRO A 8 8.96 -16.87 -5.47
CA PRO A 8 9.10 -16.56 -6.89
C PRO A 8 9.64 -15.13 -7.08
N ASP A 9 10.71 -15.03 -7.87
CA ASP A 9 11.24 -13.84 -8.55
C ASP A 9 11.39 -12.55 -7.71
N HIS A 10 12.45 -12.52 -6.91
CA HIS A 10 12.95 -11.29 -6.28
C HIS A 10 13.72 -10.49 -7.33
N ARG A 11 13.03 -9.64 -8.08
CA ARG A 11 13.68 -8.70 -9.00
C ARG A 11 14.62 -7.77 -8.21
N VAL A 12 15.90 -8.11 -8.18
CA VAL A 12 16.98 -7.24 -7.73
C VAL A 12 17.23 -6.21 -8.83
N TYR A 13 16.75 -4.98 -8.65
CA TYR A 13 17.10 -3.90 -9.55
C TYR A 13 18.35 -3.16 -9.04
N ARG A 14 19.46 -3.25 -9.78
CA ARG A 14 20.59 -2.33 -9.65
C ARG A 14 20.19 -1.01 -10.32
N VAL A 15 19.91 0.02 -9.52
CA VAL A 15 19.87 1.40 -10.00
C VAL A 15 20.89 2.21 -9.21
N SER A 16 21.91 2.73 -9.91
CA SER A 16 22.88 3.71 -9.40
C SER A 16 23.66 3.30 -8.12
N GLY A 17 23.92 2.00 -7.92
CA GLY A 17 24.92 1.54 -6.95
C GLY A 17 24.60 1.76 -5.46
N ARG A 18 23.34 2.04 -5.07
CA ARG A 18 22.95 2.27 -3.67
C ARG A 18 22.08 1.13 -3.10
N LEU A 19 22.52 0.56 -1.98
CA LEU A 19 21.87 -0.50 -1.19
C LEU A 19 20.65 0.04 -0.40
N CYS A 20 19.64 0.59 -1.09
CA CYS A 20 18.45 1.16 -0.44
C CYS A 20 17.20 0.29 -0.61
N ILE A 21 17.12 -0.50 -1.68
CA ILE A 21 15.94 -1.31 -2.04
C ILE A 21 15.77 -2.53 -1.11
N PHE A 22 16.87 -3.05 -0.56
CA PHE A 22 16.84 -4.25 0.29
C PHE A 22 16.05 -4.02 1.59
N LYS A 23 16.26 -2.88 2.26
CA LYS A 23 15.59 -2.58 3.53
C LYS A 23 14.09 -2.38 3.36
N GLU A 24 13.67 -1.66 2.33
CA GLU A 24 12.25 -1.44 2.04
C GLU A 24 11.53 -2.75 1.71
N ASN A 25 12.16 -3.63 0.92
CA ASN A 25 11.63 -4.96 0.66
C ASN A 25 11.56 -5.84 1.91
N MET A 26 12.55 -5.80 2.80
CA MET A 26 12.46 -6.53 4.07
C MET A 26 11.28 -6.07 4.92
N VAL A 27 11.03 -4.75 4.97
CA VAL A 27 9.87 -4.19 5.69
C VAL A 27 8.57 -4.61 5.03
N TYR A 28 8.50 -4.60 3.70
CA TYR A 28 7.33 -5.06 2.96
C TYR A 28 7.02 -6.54 3.22
N GLU A 29 8.02 -7.42 3.15
CA GLU A 29 7.83 -8.85 3.42
C GLU A 29 7.42 -9.13 4.86
N ALA A 30 7.99 -8.40 5.83
CA ALA A 30 7.57 -8.49 7.23
C ALA A 30 6.10 -8.06 7.41
N GLN A 31 5.68 -6.95 6.77
CA GLN A 31 4.30 -6.49 6.79
C GLN A 31 3.36 -7.50 6.13
N ARG A 32 3.75 -8.04 4.97
CA ARG A 32 2.98 -9.05 4.23
C ARG A 32 2.75 -10.29 5.09
N LYS A 33 3.78 -10.78 5.78
CA LYS A 33 3.68 -11.93 6.68
C LYS A 33 2.68 -11.66 7.82
N VAL A 34 2.79 -10.51 8.49
CA VAL A 34 1.87 -10.13 9.57
C VAL A 34 0.42 -10.03 9.08
N ILE A 35 0.18 -9.44 7.90
CA ILE A 35 -1.15 -9.34 7.30
C ILE A 35 -1.77 -10.72 7.10
N LEU A 36 -1.01 -11.65 6.53
CA LEU A 36 -1.46 -13.03 6.30
C LEU A 36 -1.75 -13.76 7.62
N GLU A 37 -0.86 -13.63 8.61
CA GLU A 37 -1.03 -14.25 9.92
C GLU A 37 -2.27 -13.74 10.67
N ILE A 38 -2.55 -12.44 10.61
CA ILE A 38 -3.74 -11.87 11.27
C ILE A 38 -5.00 -12.35 10.55
N ALA A 39 -5.02 -12.28 9.21
CA ALA A 39 -6.16 -12.70 8.41
C ALA A 39 -6.51 -14.20 8.57
N GLU A 40 -5.54 -15.04 8.94
CA GLU A 40 -5.76 -16.46 9.22
C GLU A 40 -6.26 -16.74 10.64
N LYS A 41 -6.00 -15.84 11.60
CA LYS A 41 -6.35 -16.04 13.01
C LYS A 41 -7.75 -15.54 13.34
N GLU A 42 -8.12 -14.36 12.84
CA GLU A 42 -9.35 -13.70 13.23
C GLU A 42 -9.89 -12.72 12.18
N SER A 43 -11.16 -12.38 12.31
CA SER A 43 -11.77 -11.32 11.51
C SER A 43 -11.16 -9.96 11.88
N CYS A 44 -10.68 -9.22 10.89
CA CYS A 44 -10.02 -7.94 11.10
C CYS A 44 -10.34 -6.94 9.97
N VAL A 45 -10.05 -5.66 10.23
CA VAL A 45 -10.09 -4.60 9.22
C VAL A 45 -8.68 -4.07 9.03
N ILE A 46 -8.13 -4.20 7.82
CA ILE A 46 -6.78 -3.75 7.46
C ILE A 46 -6.89 -2.57 6.49
N ILE A 47 -6.24 -1.45 6.82
CA ILE A 47 -6.27 -0.24 6.02
C ILE A 47 -4.95 -0.05 5.28
N GLY A 48 -4.99 -0.06 3.95
CA GLY A 48 -3.82 0.19 3.09
C GLY A 48 -2.84 -0.99 3.05
N ARG A 49 -1.53 -0.68 2.99
CA ARG A 49 -0.42 -1.67 2.97
C ARG A 49 -0.52 -2.73 1.86
N ASN A 50 -1.16 -2.39 0.75
CA ASN A 50 -1.43 -3.30 -0.37
C ASN A 50 -2.19 -4.56 0.07
N ALA A 51 -2.96 -4.48 1.16
CA ALA A 51 -3.69 -5.62 1.70
C ALA A 51 -4.70 -6.19 0.71
N ASP A 52 -5.26 -5.34 -0.17
CA ASP A 52 -6.11 -5.75 -1.28
C ASP A 52 -5.42 -6.73 -2.22
N PHE A 53 -4.17 -6.44 -2.57
CA PHE A 53 -3.38 -7.33 -3.41
C PHE A 53 -2.86 -8.56 -2.65
N ILE A 54 -2.44 -8.38 -1.40
CA ILE A 54 -1.89 -9.47 -0.57
C ILE A 54 -2.96 -10.53 -0.26
N LEU A 55 -4.20 -10.10 -0.04
CA LEU A 55 -5.33 -10.96 0.34
C LEU A 55 -6.27 -11.27 -0.83
N LYS A 56 -5.91 -10.95 -2.07
CA LYS A 56 -6.77 -11.09 -3.27
C LYS A 56 -7.38 -12.49 -3.50
N ASP A 57 -6.74 -13.53 -2.96
CA ASP A 57 -7.13 -14.93 -3.13
C ASP A 57 -7.84 -15.50 -1.87
N LYS A 58 -8.19 -14.65 -0.90
CA LYS A 58 -8.91 -15.02 0.32
C LYS A 58 -10.41 -14.64 0.19
N ASP A 59 -11.24 -15.19 1.07
CA ASP A 59 -12.65 -14.81 1.16
C ASP A 59 -12.78 -13.56 2.03
N ASN A 60 -12.70 -12.38 1.40
CA ASN A 60 -12.74 -11.09 2.08
C ASN A 60 -13.40 -10.02 1.22
N VAL A 61 -13.81 -8.92 1.86
CA VAL A 61 -14.38 -7.76 1.19
C VAL A 61 -13.29 -6.71 0.97
N LEU A 62 -13.11 -6.28 -0.28
CA LEU A 62 -12.17 -5.24 -0.67
C LEU A 62 -12.89 -3.91 -0.86
N ILE A 63 -12.43 -2.86 -0.16
CA ILE A 63 -13.08 -1.54 -0.21
C ILE A 63 -12.04 -0.46 -0.53
N PHE A 64 -12.36 0.38 -1.51
CA PHE A 64 -11.64 1.61 -1.79
C PHE A 64 -12.53 2.82 -1.51
N ILE A 65 -12.08 3.71 -0.62
CA ILE A 65 -12.81 4.92 -0.25
C ILE A 65 -12.23 6.11 -1.02
N HIS A 66 -13.08 6.79 -1.77
CA HIS A 66 -12.76 8.07 -2.41
C HIS A 66 -13.76 9.15 -1.96
N GLY A 67 -13.45 10.40 -2.27
CA GLY A 67 -14.31 11.54 -1.95
C GLY A 67 -13.92 12.75 -2.77
N ASP A 68 -14.83 13.71 -2.84
CA ASP A 68 -14.65 14.91 -3.63
C ASP A 68 -13.59 15.83 -3.02
N MET A 69 -12.86 16.56 -3.86
CA MET A 69 -11.75 17.41 -3.42
C MET A 69 -12.18 18.43 -2.34
N PRO A 70 -13.29 19.17 -2.49
CA PRO A 70 -13.70 20.15 -1.46
C PRO A 70 -13.93 19.50 -0.08
N GLU A 71 -14.54 18.32 -0.04
CA GLU A 71 -14.81 17.61 1.22
C GLU A 71 -13.53 17.10 1.88
N LYS A 72 -12.61 16.55 1.07
CA LYS A 72 -11.32 16.08 1.57
C LYS A 72 -10.46 17.23 2.11
N VAL A 73 -10.41 18.36 1.40
CA VAL A 73 -9.69 19.57 1.84
C VAL A 73 -10.27 20.05 3.16
N ALA A 74 -11.59 20.28 3.24
CA ALA A 74 -12.24 20.75 4.45
C ALA A 74 -11.98 19.83 5.66
N ARG A 75 -12.01 18.50 5.43
CA ARG A 75 -11.69 17.51 6.46
C ARG A 75 -10.23 17.62 6.96
N ILE A 76 -9.27 17.75 6.05
CA ILE A 76 -7.83 17.81 6.40
C ILE A 76 -7.49 19.12 7.08
N CYS A 77 -7.99 20.25 6.58
CA CYS A 77 -7.84 21.55 7.24
C CYS A 77 -8.32 21.49 8.69
N LYS A 78 -9.50 20.88 8.93
CA LYS A 78 -10.05 20.71 10.28
C LYS A 78 -9.24 19.75 11.15
N LEU A 79 -8.76 18.62 10.61
CA LEU A 79 -8.05 17.60 11.38
C LEU A 79 -6.63 18.00 11.75
N TYR A 80 -5.92 18.66 10.84
CA TYR A 80 -4.51 18.97 10.99
C TYR A 80 -4.23 20.45 11.26
N ASN A 81 -5.27 21.30 11.27
CA ASN A 81 -5.17 22.75 11.48
C ASN A 81 -4.17 23.41 10.51
N VAL A 82 -4.41 23.19 9.22
CA VAL A 82 -3.57 23.65 8.11
C VAL A 82 -4.39 24.48 7.13
N THR A 83 -3.71 25.21 6.25
CA THR A 83 -4.36 25.91 5.13
C THR A 83 -4.85 24.95 4.05
N GLU A 84 -5.75 25.41 3.19
CA GLU A 84 -6.25 24.64 2.05
C GLU A 84 -5.11 24.21 1.11
N GLU A 85 -4.17 25.12 0.83
CA GLU A 85 -2.99 24.82 -0.01
C GLU A 85 -2.12 23.72 0.59
N GLU A 86 -1.86 23.77 1.89
CA GLU A 86 -1.11 22.72 2.59
C GLU A 86 -1.87 21.39 2.60
N ALA A 87 -3.19 21.42 2.78
CA ALA A 87 -4.03 20.24 2.74
C ALA A 87 -4.00 19.55 1.36
N GLU A 88 -4.13 20.33 0.28
CA GLU A 88 -4.03 19.84 -1.08
C GLU A 88 -2.66 19.21 -1.37
N LYS A 89 -1.59 19.90 -0.97
CA LYS A 89 -0.22 19.40 -1.13
C LYS A 89 0.01 18.10 -0.36
N MET A 90 -0.45 18.02 0.89
CA MET A 90 -0.33 16.81 1.70
C MET A 90 -1.07 15.63 1.06
N MET A 91 -2.28 15.85 0.55
CA MET A 91 -3.03 14.82 -0.17
C MET A 91 -2.29 14.34 -1.41
N ALA A 92 -1.83 15.29 -2.25
CA ALA A 92 -1.11 14.97 -3.47
C ALA A 92 0.17 14.15 -3.18
N ASP A 93 0.91 14.51 -2.14
CA ASP A 93 2.12 13.78 -1.72
C ASP A 93 1.80 12.37 -1.20
N ILE A 94 0.72 12.23 -0.41
CA ILE A 94 0.29 10.93 0.11
C ILE A 94 -0.19 10.02 -1.02
N ASP A 95 -1.05 10.52 -1.91
CA ASP A 95 -1.59 9.73 -3.01
C ASP A 95 -0.50 9.36 -4.02
N LYS A 96 0.47 10.25 -4.26
CA LYS A 96 1.67 9.91 -5.05
C LYS A 96 2.47 8.78 -4.42
N ARG A 97 2.70 8.82 -3.09
CA ARG A 97 3.41 7.74 -2.37
C ARG A 97 2.64 6.42 -2.45
N ARG A 98 1.32 6.44 -2.26
CA ARG A 98 0.44 5.26 -2.40
C ARG A 98 0.53 4.67 -3.80
N MET A 99 0.40 5.50 -4.84
CA MET A 99 0.48 5.07 -6.23
C MET A 99 1.84 4.45 -6.56
N THR A 100 2.94 5.09 -6.15
CA THR A 100 4.30 4.57 -6.42
C THR A 100 4.54 3.26 -5.69
N ASN A 101 4.19 3.16 -4.40
CA ASN A 101 4.37 1.94 -3.62
C ASN A 101 3.53 0.79 -4.18
N TYR A 102 2.25 1.04 -4.45
CA TYR A 102 1.34 0.04 -4.98
C TYR A 102 1.81 -0.48 -6.34
N ARG A 103 2.16 0.41 -7.26
CA ARG A 103 2.67 0.03 -8.59
C ARG A 103 3.95 -0.78 -8.50
N PHE A 104 4.87 -0.42 -7.60
CA PHE A 104 6.14 -1.13 -7.43
C PHE A 104 5.95 -2.59 -7.00
N TYR A 105 5.02 -2.87 -6.08
CA TYR A 105 4.83 -4.21 -5.51
C TYR A 105 3.79 -5.07 -6.24
N THR A 106 2.86 -4.45 -6.97
CA THR A 106 1.72 -5.16 -7.57
C THR A 106 1.72 -5.14 -9.09
N ASP A 107 2.53 -4.29 -9.72
CA ASP A 107 2.44 -3.91 -11.14
C ASP A 107 1.04 -3.38 -11.56
N GLN A 108 0.15 -3.07 -10.61
CA GLN A 108 -1.19 -2.54 -10.84
C GLN A 108 -1.28 -1.03 -10.58
N LYS A 109 -2.35 -0.40 -11.09
CA LYS A 109 -2.62 1.03 -10.86
C LYS A 109 -3.51 1.22 -9.63
N TRP A 110 -3.02 2.01 -8.67
CA TRP A 110 -3.76 2.36 -7.46
C TRP A 110 -5.07 3.11 -7.79
N GLY A 111 -6.14 2.80 -7.04
CA GLY A 111 -7.46 3.42 -7.21
C GLY A 111 -8.27 2.91 -8.41
N MET A 112 -7.85 1.82 -9.06
CA MET A 112 -8.64 1.18 -10.11
C MET A 112 -9.73 0.32 -9.51
N ALA A 113 -11.00 0.63 -9.78
CA ALA A 113 -12.16 -0.07 -9.22
C ALA A 113 -12.11 -1.61 -9.44
N LYS A 114 -11.60 -2.05 -10.58
CA LYS A 114 -11.42 -3.48 -10.90
C LYS A 114 -10.46 -4.25 -9.97
N ASN A 115 -9.68 -3.55 -9.16
CA ASN A 115 -8.80 -4.17 -8.17
C ASN A 115 -9.53 -4.44 -6.83
N TYR A 116 -10.76 -3.95 -6.69
CA TYR A 116 -11.58 -4.03 -5.47
C TYR A 116 -12.93 -4.66 -5.82
N ILE A 117 -12.88 -5.94 -6.23
CA ILE A 117 -14.06 -6.75 -6.61
C ILE A 117 -14.36 -7.74 -5.49
#